data_AF-A0A847E739-F1
#
_entry.id   AF-A0A847E739-F1
#
_cell.length_a   1.000
_cell.length_b   1.000
_cell.length_c   1.000
_cell.angle_alpha   90.00
_cell.angle_beta   90.00
_cell.angle_gamma   90.00
#
_symmetry.space_group_name_H-M   'P 1'
#
loop_
_entity.id
_entity.type
_entity.pdbx_description
1 polymer ?
#
loop_
_entity_poly.entity_id
_entity_poly.type
_entity_poly.pdbx_seq_one_letter_code
_entity_poly.pdbx_strand_id
1 'polypeptide(L)'
;MKCPHCGYERKKSDDIIKATECPKCGIIYSKWESDAFPEHQKPVSGDSARPAAGPAPQKKSSFERLVIYAVAGVVLIIFLHAFAVPYITRLSQSDKKNVDQIKEVPTVTENPQPLGVQNQSISNKAISVSDELPVQKELSITDIIQANRESVVTVKTAAGIGSGFFINREGHILTNKHVLPNPDGAEIKTINGNVYKVIKVIHEDAAADLVIASTDATSRESKPVSINAVLPVVGEKIIVIGSPLGLEQTVSDGIVSALRSNQQSIEFIQITAPVSPGNSGGPLLNMRGEVIGVATFQYSSGQNLNFCVAASRITGLQQGLTSSSSQASGDQRIMPQSNEVYCYIDSNGQVSFVNWKTGTLISRPDGSLDVKKYEQWVLEQIGGNPDNINPERDAREDLERNRENLFKSVFPHRSFGDSDLTPAEKEWLERRYYRHYVEAYNQSIARRNDAIRKYRTLMNEFMRFSASRR
;
A
#
# COMPACT_ATOMS: atom_id res chain seq x y z
N MET A 1 4.33 -9.27 -36.89
CA MET A 1 5.01 -8.08 -36.32
C MET A 1 5.96 -8.53 -35.22
N LYS A 2 7.21 -8.04 -35.24
CA LYS A 2 8.20 -8.33 -34.20
C LYS A 2 8.33 -7.14 -33.26
N CYS A 3 8.24 -7.37 -31.96
CA CYS A 3 8.31 -6.32 -30.95
C CYS A 3 9.70 -5.67 -30.95
N PRO A 4 9.81 -4.35 -31.08
CA PRO A 4 11.10 -3.66 -31.10
C PRO A 4 11.80 -3.68 -29.72
N HIS A 5 11.04 -3.82 -28.64
CA HIS A 5 11.57 -3.81 -27.28
C HIS A 5 12.09 -5.19 -26.82
N CYS A 6 11.34 -6.27 -27.08
CA CYS A 6 11.69 -7.60 -26.57
C CYS A 6 11.90 -8.67 -27.65
N GLY A 7 11.81 -8.30 -28.93
CA GLY A 7 11.99 -9.20 -30.07
C GLY A 7 10.89 -10.24 -30.27
N TYR A 8 9.79 -10.19 -29.50
CA TYR A 8 8.69 -11.15 -29.61
C TYR A 8 7.99 -11.06 -30.96
N GLU A 9 7.82 -12.20 -31.63
CA GLU A 9 7.17 -12.30 -32.92
C GLU A 9 5.70 -12.71 -32.74
N ARG A 10 4.80 -11.80 -33.12
CA ARG A 10 3.35 -11.94 -32.89
C ARG A 10 2.75 -13.08 -33.70
N LYS A 11 1.98 -13.95 -33.05
CA LYS A 11 1.26 -15.08 -33.67
C LYS A 11 -0.21 -14.72 -33.90
N LYS A 12 -0.88 -15.40 -34.83
CA LYS A 12 -2.33 -15.22 -35.10
C LYS A 12 -3.22 -15.46 -33.88
N SER A 13 -2.78 -16.27 -32.92
CA SER A 13 -3.46 -16.48 -31.64
C SER A 13 -3.51 -15.22 -30.75
N ASP A 14 -2.67 -14.23 -31.03
CA ASP A 14 -2.47 -13.03 -30.19
C ASP A 14 -3.39 -11.86 -30.62
N ASP A 15 -4.40 -12.13 -31.46
CA ASP A 15 -5.37 -11.13 -31.95
C ASP A 15 -6.54 -10.87 -30.97
N ILE A 16 -6.57 -11.59 -29.84
CA ILE A 16 -7.52 -11.38 -28.73
C ILE A 16 -7.13 -10.15 -27.88
N ILE A 17 -5.84 -9.81 -27.86
CA ILE A 17 -5.30 -8.61 -27.21
C ILE A 17 -5.31 -7.50 -28.26
N LYS A 18 -5.84 -6.31 -27.89
CA LYS A 18 -5.96 -5.15 -28.81
C LYS A 18 -4.66 -4.99 -29.62
N ALA A 19 -4.81 -4.82 -30.94
CA ALA A 19 -3.71 -4.85 -31.92
C ALA A 19 -2.54 -3.88 -31.66
N THR A 20 -2.71 -2.99 -30.69
CA THR A 20 -1.77 -1.97 -30.26
C THR A 20 -0.76 -2.45 -29.23
N GLU A 21 -0.85 -3.65 -28.64
CA GLU A 21 0.01 -4.07 -27.50
C GLU A 21 0.75 -5.39 -27.70
N CYS A 22 2.02 -5.45 -27.26
CA CYS A 22 2.81 -6.66 -27.28
C CYS A 22 2.42 -7.60 -26.11
N PRO A 23 2.01 -8.85 -26.36
CA PRO A 23 1.54 -9.75 -25.32
C PRO A 23 2.65 -10.26 -24.39
N LYS A 24 3.92 -10.17 -24.80
CA LYS A 24 5.06 -10.65 -24.01
C LYS A 24 5.57 -9.61 -23.01
N CYS A 25 5.61 -8.34 -23.38
CA CYS A 25 6.20 -7.28 -22.55
C CYS A 25 5.29 -6.06 -22.33
N GLY A 26 4.06 -6.10 -22.84
CA GLY A 26 3.03 -5.07 -22.61
C GLY A 26 3.27 -3.73 -23.32
N ILE A 27 4.24 -3.63 -24.24
CA ILE A 27 4.53 -2.36 -24.91
C ILE A 27 3.51 -2.04 -26.00
N ILE A 28 3.07 -0.77 -26.06
CA ILE A 28 2.14 -0.29 -27.07
C ILE A 28 2.91 0.06 -28.36
N TYR A 29 2.62 -0.64 -29.47
CA TYR A 29 3.28 -0.52 -30.78
C TYR A 29 3.18 0.88 -31.39
N SER A 30 2.04 1.56 -31.23
CA SER A 30 1.79 2.88 -31.84
C SER A 30 2.67 4.01 -31.26
N LYS A 31 3.42 3.74 -30.19
CA LYS A 31 4.34 4.69 -29.56
C LYS A 31 5.77 4.61 -30.09
N TRP A 32 6.05 3.67 -31.01
CA TRP A 32 7.39 3.48 -31.60
C TRP A 32 7.47 3.81 -33.09
N GLU A 33 6.32 3.95 -33.79
CA GLU A 33 6.28 4.46 -35.16
C GLU A 33 6.63 5.96 -35.24
N SER A 34 6.52 6.71 -34.13
CA SER A 34 6.93 8.13 -34.08
C SER A 34 8.43 8.36 -33.89
N ASP A 35 9.17 7.33 -33.44
CA ASP A 35 10.54 7.49 -32.91
C ASP A 35 11.60 6.67 -33.70
N ALA A 36 11.24 6.05 -34.82
CA ALA A 36 12.14 5.21 -35.63
C ALA A 36 12.74 5.94 -36.86
N PHE A 37 13.98 6.45 -36.67
CA PHE A 37 15.03 6.80 -37.65
C PHE A 37 14.83 7.99 -38.63
N PRO A 38 15.71 9.01 -38.58
CA PRO A 38 16.07 9.80 -39.77
C PRO A 38 16.89 8.92 -40.74
N GLU A 39 16.54 9.02 -42.02
CA GLU A 39 17.06 8.25 -43.14
C GLU A 39 18.59 8.35 -43.29
N HIS A 40 19.25 7.19 -43.42
CA HIS A 40 20.68 7.05 -43.70
C HIS A 40 21.07 7.65 -45.06
N GLN A 41 21.99 8.62 -45.08
CA GLN A 41 22.80 8.92 -46.26
C GLN A 41 24.02 7.98 -46.32
N LYS A 42 24.24 7.38 -47.51
CA LYS A 42 25.33 6.46 -47.87
C LYS A 42 26.72 7.12 -47.81
N PRO A 43 27.81 6.34 -47.67
CA PRO A 43 29.16 6.87 -47.72
C PRO A 43 29.64 7.01 -49.17
N VAL A 44 30.20 8.17 -49.53
CA VAL A 44 31.04 8.34 -50.72
C VAL A 44 32.32 9.06 -50.30
N SER A 45 33.43 8.42 -50.66
CA SER A 45 34.81 8.86 -50.55
C SER A 45 35.13 10.09 -51.40
N GLY A 46 36.07 10.91 -50.93
CA GLY A 46 37.04 11.59 -51.80
C GLY A 46 36.72 13.02 -52.24
N ASP A 47 37.57 13.93 -51.76
CA ASP A 47 38.08 15.17 -52.37
C ASP A 47 37.23 16.42 -52.58
N SER A 48 37.77 17.50 -51.98
CA SER A 48 37.83 18.89 -52.42
C SER A 48 36.54 19.72 -52.49
N ALA A 49 36.42 20.67 -51.55
CA ALA A 49 36.33 22.12 -51.80
C ALA A 49 35.62 22.83 -50.64
N ARG A 50 36.25 23.87 -50.08
CA ARG A 50 35.59 24.87 -49.21
C ARG A 50 34.62 25.69 -50.08
N PRO A 51 33.46 26.11 -49.56
CA PRO A 51 33.36 27.55 -49.23
C PRO A 51 32.44 27.95 -48.05
N ALA A 52 32.79 29.11 -47.50
CA ALA A 52 32.01 30.19 -46.85
C ALA A 52 31.07 29.90 -45.66
N ALA A 53 31.37 30.59 -44.55
CA ALA A 53 30.52 30.72 -43.37
C ALA A 53 29.27 31.58 -43.63
N GLY A 54 28.10 31.10 -43.21
CA GLY A 54 26.85 31.87 -43.15
C GLY A 54 26.78 32.75 -41.88
N PRO A 55 25.92 33.79 -41.87
CA PRO A 55 25.91 34.82 -40.82
C PRO A 55 25.25 34.33 -39.53
N ALA A 56 25.76 34.82 -38.40
CA ALA A 56 25.27 34.54 -37.05
C ALA A 56 23.84 35.09 -36.79
N PRO A 57 23.05 34.45 -35.91
CA PRO A 57 21.66 34.85 -35.65
C PRO A 57 21.57 36.12 -34.79
N GLN A 58 20.65 37.03 -35.18
CA GLN A 58 20.41 38.29 -34.49
C GLN A 58 19.59 38.12 -33.19
N LYS A 59 20.05 38.76 -32.11
CA LYS A 59 19.35 38.87 -30.82
C LYS A 59 18.07 39.69 -30.96
N LYS A 60 16.89 39.08 -30.77
CA LYS A 60 15.63 39.82 -30.54
C LYS A 60 15.63 40.47 -29.15
N SER A 61 15.16 41.72 -29.07
CA SER A 61 15.29 42.55 -27.87
C SER A 61 14.34 42.12 -26.74
N SER A 62 14.75 42.37 -25.50
CA SER A 62 14.01 42.03 -24.26
C SER A 62 12.61 42.66 -24.18
N PHE A 63 12.33 43.65 -25.01
CA PHE A 63 11.07 44.39 -25.02
C PHE A 63 9.89 43.58 -25.59
N GLU A 64 10.11 42.76 -26.62
CA GLU A 64 9.04 41.92 -27.21
C GLU A 64 8.52 40.88 -26.20
N ARG A 65 9.40 40.33 -25.36
CA ARG A 65 9.01 39.36 -24.32
C ARG A 65 8.17 40.01 -23.24
N LEU A 66 8.48 41.25 -22.87
CA LEU A 66 7.72 42.00 -21.86
C LEU A 66 6.27 42.26 -22.32
N VAL A 67 6.08 42.60 -23.60
CA VAL A 67 4.75 42.82 -24.19
C VAL A 67 3.93 41.52 -24.19
N ILE A 68 4.54 40.39 -24.53
CA ILE A 68 3.86 39.08 -24.52
C ILE A 68 3.40 38.72 -23.10
N TYR A 69 4.23 38.94 -22.08
CA TYR A 69 3.83 38.66 -20.69
C TYR A 69 2.74 39.60 -20.18
N ALA A 70 2.76 40.88 -20.57
CA ALA A 70 1.71 41.82 -20.22
C ALA A 70 0.36 41.40 -20.82
N VAL A 71 0.33 40.99 -22.09
CA VAL A 71 -0.89 40.51 -22.76
C VAL A 71 -1.40 39.21 -22.12
N ALA A 72 -0.50 38.25 -21.84
CA ALA A 72 -0.86 37.01 -21.17
C ALA A 72 -1.46 37.24 -19.78
N GLY A 73 -0.91 38.20 -19.01
CA GLY A 73 -1.43 38.59 -17.71
C GLY A 73 -2.85 39.17 -17.78
N VAL A 74 -3.14 40.03 -18.76
CA VAL A 74 -4.49 40.60 -18.96
C VAL A 74 -5.50 39.50 -19.32
N VAL A 75 -5.13 38.57 -20.20
CA VAL A 75 -6.00 37.44 -20.58
C VAL A 75 -6.30 36.55 -19.35
N LEU A 76 -5.32 36.30 -18.49
CA LEU A 76 -5.50 35.53 -17.27
C LEU A 76 -6.46 36.22 -16.28
N ILE A 77 -6.34 37.54 -16.11
CA ILE A 77 -7.24 38.33 -15.26
C ILE A 77 -8.67 38.26 -15.78
N ILE A 78 -8.87 38.41 -17.09
CA ILE A 78 -10.18 38.28 -17.72
C ILE A 78 -10.75 36.87 -17.50
N PHE A 79 -9.95 35.83 -17.66
CA PHE A 79 -10.37 34.44 -17.43
C PHE A 79 -10.79 34.20 -15.97
N LEU A 80 -10.01 34.69 -15.00
CA LEU A 80 -10.33 34.57 -13.59
C LEU A 80 -11.65 35.29 -13.24
N HIS A 81 -11.89 36.48 -13.78
CA HIS A 81 -13.14 37.21 -13.56
C HIS A 81 -14.35 36.58 -14.27
N ALA A 82 -14.17 36.07 -15.48
CA ALA A 82 -15.26 35.52 -16.28
C ALA A 82 -15.67 34.09 -15.84
N PHE A 83 -14.74 33.30 -15.30
CA PHE A 83 -14.99 31.88 -15.02
C PHE A 83 -14.78 31.48 -13.56
N ALA A 84 -13.70 31.92 -12.90
CA ALA A 84 -13.40 31.49 -11.53
C ALA A 84 -14.31 32.18 -10.49
N VAL A 85 -14.54 33.49 -10.62
CA VAL A 85 -15.40 34.25 -9.67
C VAL A 85 -16.87 33.79 -9.71
N PRO A 86 -17.52 33.59 -10.88
CA PRO A 86 -18.89 33.05 -10.94
C PRO A 86 -18.99 31.62 -10.43
N TYR A 87 -17.93 30.82 -10.56
CA TYR A 87 -17.89 29.45 -10.08
C TYR A 87 -17.83 29.39 -8.54
N ILE A 88 -16.93 30.17 -7.93
CA ILE A 88 -16.79 30.25 -6.45
C ILE A 88 -18.05 30.82 -5.80
N THR A 89 -18.67 31.85 -6.41
CA THR A 89 -19.90 32.44 -5.87
C THR A 89 -21.09 31.47 -5.90
N ARG A 90 -21.17 30.57 -6.89
CA ARG A 90 -22.18 29.48 -6.91
C ARG A 90 -21.96 28.43 -5.83
N LEU A 91 -20.72 28.10 -5.50
CA LEU A 91 -20.41 27.18 -4.40
C LEU A 91 -20.87 27.76 -3.05
N SER A 92 -20.65 29.05 -2.81
CA SER A 92 -21.09 29.71 -1.56
C SER A 92 -22.61 29.79 -1.40
N GLN A 93 -23.38 29.82 -2.50
CA GLN A 93 -24.85 29.81 -2.44
C GLN A 93 -25.46 28.42 -2.21
N SER A 94 -24.74 27.35 -2.55
CA SER A 94 -25.20 25.98 -2.33
C SER A 94 -25.27 25.62 -0.84
N ASP A 95 -24.36 26.14 -0.02
CA ASP A 95 -24.34 25.87 1.43
C ASP A 95 -25.44 26.61 2.19
N LYS A 96 -25.88 27.80 1.71
CA LYS A 96 -26.96 28.54 2.38
C LYS A 96 -28.33 27.88 2.23
N LYS A 97 -28.60 27.16 1.13
CA LYS A 97 -29.88 26.45 0.94
C LYS A 97 -30.05 25.23 1.84
N ASN A 98 -28.96 24.64 2.34
CA ASN A 98 -29.02 23.47 3.23
C ASN A 98 -29.14 23.83 4.72
N VAL A 99 -28.89 25.09 5.11
CA VAL A 99 -28.95 25.51 6.53
C VAL A 99 -30.35 26.00 6.93
N ASP A 100 -31.16 26.47 5.99
CA ASP A 100 -32.53 26.96 6.29
C ASP A 100 -33.59 25.84 6.39
N GLN A 101 -33.24 24.56 6.13
CA GLN A 101 -34.18 23.43 6.23
C GLN A 101 -34.12 22.63 7.54
N ILE A 102 -33.29 23.02 8.52
CA ILE A 102 -33.25 22.40 9.86
C ILE A 102 -33.83 23.37 10.90
N LYS A 103 -35.09 23.74 10.74
CA LYS A 103 -35.90 24.34 11.80
C LYS A 103 -37.32 23.83 11.68
N GLU A 104 -37.58 22.69 12.30
CA GLU A 104 -38.85 22.34 12.97
C GLU A 104 -38.75 20.90 13.47
N VAL A 105 -38.55 20.73 14.78
CA VAL A 105 -38.79 19.47 15.49
C VAL A 105 -40.10 19.66 16.25
N PRO A 106 -41.16 18.85 16.01
CA PRO A 106 -42.37 18.94 16.81
C PRO A 106 -42.16 18.25 18.16
N THR A 107 -42.45 19.00 19.22
CA THR A 107 -42.51 18.56 20.61
C THR A 107 -43.66 17.58 20.80
N VAL A 108 -43.37 16.31 21.10
CA VAL A 108 -44.35 15.35 21.63
C VAL A 108 -44.07 15.15 23.11
N THR A 109 -44.87 15.82 23.93
CA THR A 109 -45.12 15.50 25.33
C THR A 109 -45.89 14.19 25.41
N GLU A 110 -45.35 13.17 26.06
CA GLU A 110 -46.18 12.15 26.73
C GLU A 110 -45.45 11.51 27.92
N ASN A 111 -46.26 11.21 28.92
CA ASN A 111 -45.99 10.97 30.33
C ASN A 111 -45.68 9.48 30.57
N PRO A 112 -44.71 9.06 31.42
CA PRO A 112 -44.49 7.65 31.66
C PRO A 112 -45.40 7.10 32.78
N GLN A 113 -46.22 6.10 32.45
CA GLN A 113 -46.78 5.16 33.43
C GLN A 113 -46.16 3.76 33.23
N PRO A 114 -45.77 3.05 34.31
CA PRO A 114 -45.17 1.73 34.20
C PRO A 114 -46.26 0.64 34.20
N LEU A 115 -46.19 -0.29 33.25
CA LEU A 115 -46.95 -1.54 33.28
C LEU A 115 -46.00 -2.72 33.49
N GLY A 116 -46.39 -3.55 34.45
CA GLY A 116 -45.54 -4.53 35.12
C GLY A 116 -45.20 -5.76 34.29
N VAL A 117 -43.98 -6.22 34.53
CA VAL A 117 -43.44 -7.51 34.07
C VAL A 117 -44.01 -8.62 34.95
N GLN A 118 -44.79 -9.53 34.36
CA GLN A 118 -45.06 -10.83 34.96
C GLN A 118 -44.02 -11.84 34.46
N ASN A 119 -43.19 -12.31 35.38
CA ASN A 119 -42.30 -13.44 35.19
C ASN A 119 -43.13 -14.73 35.06
N GLN A 120 -42.95 -15.45 33.96
CA GLN A 120 -43.20 -16.89 33.94
C GLN A 120 -41.92 -17.63 33.60
N SER A 121 -41.41 -18.30 34.62
CA SER A 121 -40.33 -19.27 34.59
C SER A 121 -40.72 -20.48 33.75
N ILE A 122 -40.01 -20.72 32.65
CA ILE A 122 -39.88 -22.05 32.08
C ILE A 122 -38.39 -22.39 32.04
N SER A 123 -38.03 -23.23 33.01
CA SER A 123 -36.76 -23.95 33.08
C SER A 123 -36.60 -24.81 31.82
N ASN A 124 -35.65 -24.45 30.95
CA ASN A 124 -35.00 -25.41 30.08
C ASN A 124 -33.49 -25.24 30.21
N LYS A 125 -32.89 -26.22 30.87
CA LYS A 125 -31.46 -26.44 31.02
C LYS A 125 -30.89 -26.82 29.65
N ALA A 126 -30.20 -25.89 29.00
CA ALA A 126 -29.28 -26.17 27.91
C ALA A 126 -27.92 -25.58 28.28
N ILE A 127 -26.95 -26.48 28.46
CA ILE A 127 -25.53 -26.17 28.58
C ILE A 127 -25.01 -26.04 27.15
N SER A 128 -24.42 -24.90 26.77
CA SER A 128 -23.35 -24.87 25.77
C SER A 128 -22.70 -23.49 25.62
N VAL A 129 -21.46 -23.42 26.11
CA VAL A 129 -20.28 -22.80 25.46
C VAL A 129 -20.43 -21.35 24.98
N SER A 130 -20.10 -20.43 25.88
CA SER A 130 -19.63 -19.09 25.55
C SER A 130 -18.15 -19.15 25.15
N ASP A 131 -17.89 -19.27 23.85
CA ASP A 131 -16.61 -18.90 23.23
C ASP A 131 -16.93 -18.08 21.97
N GLU A 132 -17.43 -16.86 22.16
CA GLU A 132 -17.32 -15.85 21.11
C GLU A 132 -15.85 -15.43 21.05
N LEU A 133 -15.15 -15.90 20.01
CA LEU A 133 -13.84 -15.41 19.62
C LEU A 133 -13.90 -13.86 19.56
N PRO A 134 -12.96 -13.14 20.17
CA PRO A 134 -12.99 -11.68 20.17
C PRO A 134 -12.88 -11.18 18.74
N VAL A 135 -13.97 -10.60 18.24
CA VAL A 135 -13.97 -9.82 17.00
C VAL A 135 -12.98 -8.69 17.23
N GLN A 136 -11.83 -8.76 16.57
CA GLN A 136 -10.84 -7.69 16.65
C GLN A 136 -11.49 -6.41 16.12
N LYS A 137 -11.65 -5.43 17.01
CA LYS A 137 -12.18 -4.11 16.71
C LYS A 137 -11.26 -3.48 15.65
N GLU A 138 -11.72 -3.39 14.40
CA GLU A 138 -11.02 -2.62 13.38
C GLU A 138 -10.91 -1.18 13.88
N LEU A 139 -9.67 -0.67 13.98
CA LEU A 139 -9.43 0.70 14.42
C LEU A 139 -10.04 1.66 13.40
N SER A 140 -10.67 2.73 13.87
CA SER A 140 -11.10 3.78 12.96
C SER A 140 -9.87 4.46 12.35
N ILE A 141 -10.03 5.06 11.16
CA ILE A 141 -8.97 5.85 10.53
C ILE A 141 -8.47 6.94 11.50
N THR A 142 -9.38 7.56 12.25
CA THR A 142 -9.05 8.56 13.27
C THR A 142 -8.15 8.00 14.37
N ASP A 143 -8.45 6.81 14.88
CA ASP A 143 -7.64 6.16 15.93
C ASP A 143 -6.22 5.87 15.42
N ILE A 144 -6.11 5.39 14.18
CA ILE A 144 -4.81 5.10 13.55
C ILE A 144 -3.98 6.37 13.40
N ILE A 145 -4.58 7.45 12.91
CA ILE A 145 -3.88 8.74 12.76
C ILE A 145 -3.44 9.25 14.12
N GLN A 146 -4.34 9.24 15.11
CA GLN A 146 -4.02 9.74 16.44
C GLN A 146 -2.89 8.96 17.11
N ALA A 147 -2.84 7.64 16.90
CA ALA A 147 -1.79 6.79 17.43
C ALA A 147 -0.42 7.00 16.75
N ASN A 148 -0.40 7.40 15.48
CA ASN A 148 0.82 7.39 14.65
C ASN A 148 1.33 8.77 14.23
N ARG A 149 0.54 9.84 14.36
CA ARG A 149 0.93 11.19 13.88
C ARG A 149 2.19 11.75 14.55
N GLU A 150 2.46 11.37 15.80
CA GLU A 150 3.68 11.78 16.52
C GLU A 150 4.94 11.02 16.05
N SER A 151 4.74 9.88 15.39
CA SER A 151 5.82 9.09 14.79
C SER A 151 6.27 9.67 13.46
N VAL A 152 5.42 10.42 12.76
CA VAL A 152 5.69 10.97 11.42
C VAL A 152 6.37 12.33 11.55
N VAL A 153 7.40 12.53 10.73
CA VAL A 153 8.23 13.73 10.74
C VAL A 153 8.34 14.32 9.34
N THR A 154 8.53 15.63 9.27
CA THR A 154 8.88 16.34 8.05
C THR A 154 10.40 16.36 7.93
N VAL A 155 10.93 15.92 6.79
CA VAL A 155 12.35 15.99 6.47
C VAL A 155 12.58 17.21 5.57
N LYS A 156 13.41 18.15 6.03
CA LYS A 156 13.77 19.34 5.27
C LYS A 156 15.23 19.30 4.90
N THR A 157 15.53 19.52 3.63
CA THR A 157 16.90 19.64 3.11
C THR A 157 16.98 20.86 2.20
N ALA A 158 18.20 21.23 1.79
CA ALA A 158 18.40 22.27 0.78
C ALA A 158 17.75 21.90 -0.57
N ALA A 159 17.53 20.61 -0.84
CA ALA A 159 16.96 20.12 -2.09
C ALA A 159 15.43 20.07 -2.08
N GLY A 160 14.78 20.12 -0.91
CA GLY A 160 13.33 20.09 -0.80
C GLY A 160 12.79 19.58 0.53
N ILE A 161 11.51 19.21 0.50
CA ILE A 161 10.77 18.72 1.67
C ILE A 161 10.22 17.33 1.35
N GLY A 162 10.34 16.43 2.31
CA GLY A 162 9.70 15.12 2.31
C GLY A 162 9.19 14.73 3.69
N SER A 163 8.86 13.47 3.84
CA SER A 163 8.38 12.86 5.07
C SER A 163 9.31 11.77 5.55
N GLY A 164 9.19 11.39 6.80
CA GLY A 164 9.86 10.25 7.41
C GLY A 164 9.09 9.80 8.63
N PHE A 165 9.59 8.79 9.32
CA PHE A 165 9.02 8.36 10.59
C PHE A 165 10.05 7.74 11.52
N PHE A 166 9.86 7.88 12.82
CA PHE A 166 10.71 7.24 13.83
C PHE A 166 10.51 5.72 13.81
N ILE A 167 11.62 4.98 13.81
CA ILE A 167 11.61 3.52 13.84
C ILE A 167 12.05 2.94 15.18
N ASN A 168 12.62 3.76 16.06
CA ASN A 168 13.04 3.38 17.40
C ASN A 168 13.04 4.58 18.37
N ARG A 169 13.38 4.34 19.64
CA ARG A 169 13.46 5.39 20.67
C ARG A 169 14.82 6.08 20.73
N GLU A 170 15.80 5.62 19.97
CA GLU A 170 17.13 6.24 19.85
C GLU A 170 17.14 7.42 18.87
N GLY A 171 15.98 7.80 18.32
CA GLY A 171 15.87 8.91 17.36
C GLY A 171 16.28 8.54 15.95
N HIS A 172 16.24 7.26 15.58
CA HIS A 172 16.41 6.86 14.19
C HIS A 172 15.12 7.08 13.42
N ILE A 173 15.25 7.69 12.26
CA ILE A 173 14.16 7.89 11.31
C ILE A 173 14.40 7.06 10.05
N LEU A 174 13.32 6.69 9.39
CA LEU A 174 13.34 6.14 8.04
C LEU A 174 12.68 7.13 7.07
N THR A 175 13.29 7.30 5.90
CA THR A 175 12.77 8.13 4.80
C THR A 175 13.31 7.59 3.45
N ASN A 176 12.98 8.26 2.34
CA ASN A 176 13.57 7.94 1.05
C ASN A 176 14.98 8.53 0.90
N LYS A 177 15.83 7.85 0.14
CA LYS A 177 17.19 8.32 -0.14
C LYS A 177 17.18 9.61 -0.97
N HIS A 178 16.24 9.78 -1.90
CA HIS A 178 16.10 11.02 -2.67
C HIS A 178 15.59 12.20 -1.83
N VAL A 179 14.90 11.94 -0.71
CA VAL A 179 14.46 12.98 0.24
C VAL A 179 15.64 13.45 1.10
N LEU A 180 16.50 12.51 1.50
CA LEU A 180 17.70 12.76 2.30
C LEU A 180 18.97 12.34 1.53
N PRO A 181 19.35 13.07 0.45
CA PRO A 181 20.53 12.74 -0.34
C PRO A 181 21.83 12.97 0.44
N ASN A 182 21.86 14.02 1.28
CA ASN A 182 22.95 14.36 2.20
C ASN A 182 22.38 14.66 3.61
N PRO A 183 22.91 14.06 4.70
CA PRO A 183 22.54 14.43 6.07
C PRO A 183 22.95 15.85 6.48
N ASP A 184 23.98 16.44 5.86
CA ASP A 184 24.51 17.75 6.26
C ASP A 184 23.48 18.86 6.06
N GLY A 185 23.13 19.54 7.15
CA GLY A 185 22.13 20.62 7.15
C GLY A 185 20.69 20.15 6.97
N ALA A 186 20.43 18.84 7.03
CA ALA A 186 19.07 18.31 7.04
C ALA A 186 18.42 18.47 8.42
N GLU A 187 17.15 18.87 8.41
CA GLU A 187 16.34 19.11 9.60
C GLU A 187 15.14 18.18 9.63
N ILE A 188 14.87 17.62 10.80
CA ILE A 188 13.74 16.76 11.09
C ILE A 188 12.78 17.52 11.98
N LYS A 189 11.60 17.84 11.46
CA LYS A 189 10.57 18.57 12.19
C LYS A 189 9.43 17.63 12.59
N THR A 190 9.10 17.61 13.87
CA THR A 190 7.96 16.85 14.42
C THR A 190 6.66 17.65 14.36
N ILE A 191 5.53 16.97 14.54
CA ILE A 191 4.19 17.57 14.71
C ILE A 191 4.15 18.66 15.78
N ASN A 192 4.92 18.51 16.86
CA ASN A 192 4.92 19.45 17.97
C ASN A 192 5.75 20.71 17.69
N GLY A 193 6.33 20.82 16.49
CA GLY A 193 7.17 21.94 16.08
C GLY A 193 8.64 21.80 16.46
N ASN A 194 9.02 20.75 17.19
CA ASN A 194 10.42 20.50 17.55
C ASN A 194 11.23 20.16 16.29
N VAL A 195 12.42 20.74 16.19
CA VAL A 195 13.36 20.56 15.07
C VAL A 195 14.63 19.89 15.58
N TYR A 196 15.04 18.85 14.88
CA TYR A 196 16.21 18.02 15.18
C TYR A 196 17.15 18.00 13.98
N LYS A 197 18.45 17.89 14.22
CA LYS A 197 19.45 17.73 13.17
C LYS A 197 19.62 16.25 12.85
N VAL A 198 19.84 15.96 11.58
CA VAL A 198 20.36 14.65 11.19
C VAL A 198 21.84 14.59 11.56
N ILE A 199 22.21 13.61 12.39
CA ILE A 199 23.60 13.43 12.85
C ILE A 199 24.39 12.66 11.79
N LYS A 200 23.83 11.55 11.29
CA LYS A 200 24.47 10.69 10.30
C LYS A 200 23.46 9.75 9.64
N VAL A 201 23.79 9.29 8.44
CA VAL A 201 23.15 8.12 7.83
C VAL A 201 23.68 6.87 8.54
N ILE A 202 22.77 6.00 8.98
CA ILE A 202 23.11 4.72 9.61
C ILE A 202 23.20 3.62 8.56
N HIS A 203 22.16 3.49 7.73
CA HIS A 203 22.10 2.55 6.61
C HIS A 203 21.38 3.19 5.43
N GLU A 204 21.79 2.83 4.22
CA GLU A 204 21.09 3.22 3.00
C GLU A 204 20.94 2.03 2.06
N ASP A 205 19.81 1.98 1.38
CA ASP A 205 19.57 1.13 0.22
C ASP A 205 19.21 2.02 -0.94
N ALA A 206 20.23 2.42 -1.71
CA ALA A 206 20.07 3.30 -2.85
C ALA A 206 19.20 2.67 -3.96
N ALA A 207 19.19 1.34 -4.09
CA ALA A 207 18.39 0.68 -5.11
C ALA A 207 16.89 0.72 -4.77
N ALA A 208 16.55 0.53 -3.49
CA ALA A 208 15.18 0.65 -2.99
C ALA A 208 14.79 2.08 -2.61
N ASP A 209 15.69 3.05 -2.75
CA ASP A 209 15.47 4.45 -2.39
C ASP A 209 15.03 4.61 -0.92
N LEU A 210 15.71 3.93 0.00
CA LEU A 210 15.46 3.99 1.45
C LEU A 210 16.73 4.38 2.21
N VAL A 211 16.56 5.13 3.29
CA VAL A 211 17.64 5.51 4.20
C VAL A 211 17.15 5.53 5.65
N ILE A 212 17.98 4.99 6.55
CA ILE A 212 17.84 5.13 7.99
C ILE A 212 18.89 6.13 8.46
N ALA A 213 18.46 7.17 9.15
CA ALA A 213 19.34 8.21 9.67
C ALA A 213 19.11 8.42 11.17
N SER A 214 20.18 8.73 11.90
CA SER A 214 20.13 9.10 13.31
C SER A 214 19.96 10.61 13.44
N THR A 215 19.15 11.02 14.41
CA THR A 215 18.88 12.42 14.74
C THR A 215 19.31 12.72 16.18
N ASP A 216 19.37 13.99 16.54
CA ASP A 216 19.56 14.44 17.93
C ASP A 216 18.26 14.49 18.74
N ALA A 217 17.18 13.84 18.25
CA ALA A 217 15.93 13.69 18.99
C ALA A 217 16.11 12.82 20.25
N THR A 218 15.42 13.20 21.32
CA THR A 218 15.45 12.45 22.58
C THR A 218 14.47 11.28 22.56
N SER A 219 14.71 10.27 23.41
CA SER A 219 13.84 9.09 23.52
C SER A 219 12.40 9.38 23.97
N ARG A 220 12.16 10.55 24.57
CA ARG A 220 10.80 11.00 24.92
C ARG A 220 10.01 11.44 23.68
N GLU A 221 10.70 12.06 22.73
CA GLU A 221 10.18 12.67 21.51
C GLU A 221 10.11 11.68 20.34
N SER A 222 11.01 10.69 20.32
CA SER A 222 11.02 9.62 19.31
C SER A 222 9.93 8.59 19.61
N LYS A 223 8.77 8.73 18.97
CA LYS A 223 7.67 7.76 19.02
C LYS A 223 7.80 6.75 17.87
N PRO A 224 8.32 5.54 18.09
CA PRO A 224 8.46 4.58 17.00
C PRO A 224 7.10 4.06 16.52
N VAL A 225 6.99 3.83 15.22
CA VAL A 225 5.86 3.12 14.62
C VAL A 225 6.14 1.62 14.49
N SER A 226 5.10 0.79 14.60
CA SER A 226 5.18 -0.65 14.34
C SER A 226 5.35 -0.92 12.85
N ILE A 227 6.29 -1.78 12.47
CA ILE A 227 6.54 -2.17 11.08
C ILE A 227 6.06 -3.59 10.86
N ASN A 228 5.26 -3.80 9.81
CA ASN A 228 4.82 -5.10 9.35
C ASN A 228 5.44 -5.39 7.97
N ALA A 229 6.44 -6.26 7.97
CA ALA A 229 7.21 -6.63 6.79
C ALA A 229 6.45 -7.52 5.79
N VAL A 230 5.24 -7.97 6.15
CA VAL A 230 4.42 -8.82 5.30
C VAL A 230 3.77 -7.98 4.21
N LEU A 231 3.88 -8.44 2.95
CA LEU A 231 3.21 -7.76 1.83
C LEU A 231 1.69 -7.72 2.03
N PRO A 232 1.05 -6.57 1.77
CA PRO A 232 -0.39 -6.43 1.91
C PRO A 232 -1.13 -7.15 0.76
N VAL A 233 -2.44 -7.30 0.89
CA VAL A 233 -3.28 -7.89 -0.16
C VAL A 233 -3.86 -6.78 -1.04
N VAL A 234 -4.00 -7.04 -2.34
CA VAL A 234 -4.74 -6.14 -3.25
C VAL A 234 -6.17 -5.99 -2.76
N GLY A 235 -6.64 -4.74 -2.64
CA GLY A 235 -7.92 -4.36 -2.05
C GLY A 235 -7.88 -4.01 -0.56
N GLU A 236 -6.76 -4.28 0.15
CA GLU A 236 -6.61 -3.89 1.55
C GLU A 236 -6.65 -2.36 1.70
N LYS A 237 -7.43 -1.88 2.67
CA LYS A 237 -7.50 -0.44 3.00
C LYS A 237 -6.19 0.03 3.61
N ILE A 238 -5.76 1.21 3.17
CA ILE A 238 -4.51 1.81 3.59
C ILE A 238 -4.67 3.30 3.87
N ILE A 239 -3.71 3.82 4.64
CA ILE A 239 -3.59 5.24 4.96
C ILE A 239 -2.15 5.66 4.69
N VAL A 240 -1.93 6.82 4.08
CA VAL A 240 -0.63 7.47 3.98
C VAL A 240 -0.66 8.72 4.83
N ILE A 241 0.38 8.92 5.64
CA ILE A 241 0.57 10.14 6.42
C ILE A 241 1.87 10.79 5.94
N GLY A 242 1.83 12.08 5.60
CA GLY A 242 3.01 12.80 5.17
C GLY A 242 2.85 14.32 5.25
N SER A 243 3.77 15.03 4.61
CA SER A 243 3.87 16.50 4.65
C SER A 243 3.95 17.09 3.23
N PRO A 244 2.92 16.91 2.37
CA PRO A 244 2.94 17.39 1.00
C PRO A 244 3.01 18.92 0.98
N LEU A 245 3.95 19.47 0.20
CA LEU A 245 4.21 20.92 0.10
C LEU A 245 4.52 21.61 1.45
N GLY A 246 4.92 20.86 2.48
CA GLY A 246 5.11 21.39 3.84
C GLY A 246 3.81 21.57 4.63
N LEU A 247 2.66 21.10 4.12
CA LEU A 247 1.40 20.97 4.86
C LEU A 247 1.46 19.69 5.71
N GLU A 248 2.07 19.84 6.88
CA GLU A 248 2.40 18.73 7.79
C GLU A 248 1.16 17.88 8.13
N GLN A 249 1.35 16.55 8.16
CA GLN A 249 0.32 15.55 8.47
C GLN A 249 -0.91 15.59 7.56
N THR A 250 -0.70 15.78 6.27
CA THR A 250 -1.76 15.43 5.32
C THR A 250 -1.95 13.93 5.34
N VAL A 251 -3.21 13.53 5.53
CA VAL A 251 -3.64 12.14 5.50
C VAL A 251 -4.36 11.89 4.19
N SER A 252 -4.00 10.80 3.51
CA SER A 252 -4.76 10.26 2.38
C SER A 252 -5.07 8.80 2.61
N ASP A 253 -6.27 8.37 2.21
CA ASP A 253 -6.72 6.99 2.30
C ASP A 253 -6.92 6.38 0.91
N GLY A 254 -6.97 5.05 0.87
CA GLY A 254 -7.16 4.31 -0.36
C GLY A 254 -7.06 2.81 -0.14
N ILE A 255 -6.74 2.09 -1.21
CA ILE A 255 -6.50 0.65 -1.18
C ILE A 255 -5.17 0.32 -1.83
N VAL A 256 -4.69 -0.90 -1.57
CA VAL A 256 -3.65 -1.53 -2.39
C VAL A 256 -4.24 -1.90 -3.75
N SER A 257 -3.74 -1.27 -4.81
CA SER A 257 -4.15 -1.50 -6.19
C SER A 257 -3.48 -2.71 -6.82
N ALA A 258 -2.18 -2.91 -6.55
CA ALA A 258 -1.39 -4.01 -7.09
C ALA A 258 -0.08 -4.18 -6.32
N LEU A 259 0.50 -5.38 -6.40
CA LEU A 259 1.89 -5.63 -6.01
C LEU A 259 2.74 -5.73 -7.27
N ARG A 260 3.92 -5.09 -7.26
CA ARG A 260 4.86 -5.05 -8.38
C ARG A 260 6.26 -5.41 -7.89
N SER A 261 7.09 -5.90 -8.79
CA SER A 261 8.52 -6.08 -8.53
C SER A 261 9.33 -5.59 -9.72
N ASN A 262 10.48 -4.96 -9.46
CA ASN A 262 11.42 -4.60 -10.51
C ASN A 262 12.45 -5.73 -10.75
N GLN A 263 13.37 -5.52 -11.71
CA GLN A 263 14.42 -6.48 -12.04
C GLN A 263 15.39 -6.76 -10.89
N GLN A 264 15.49 -5.86 -9.91
CA GLN A 264 16.32 -6.01 -8.71
C GLN A 264 15.57 -6.69 -7.55
N SER A 265 14.39 -7.28 -7.83
CA SER A 265 13.52 -7.92 -6.83
C SER A 265 13.06 -6.97 -5.70
N ILE A 266 13.03 -5.66 -5.97
CA ILE A 266 12.44 -4.69 -5.05
C ILE A 266 10.93 -4.73 -5.24
N GLU A 267 10.23 -4.96 -4.13
CA GLU A 267 8.78 -5.06 -4.08
C GLU A 267 8.17 -3.67 -3.88
N PHE A 268 7.21 -3.34 -4.75
CA PHE A 268 6.45 -2.11 -4.69
C PHE A 268 4.98 -2.40 -4.47
N ILE A 269 4.35 -1.58 -3.64
CA ILE A 269 2.91 -1.56 -3.38
C ILE A 269 2.35 -0.40 -4.19
N GLN A 270 1.56 -0.71 -5.22
CA GLN A 270 0.80 0.29 -5.97
C GLN A 270 -0.48 0.60 -5.18
N ILE A 271 -0.80 1.87 -4.99
CA ILE A 271 -1.95 2.30 -4.17
C ILE A 271 -2.84 3.30 -4.89
N THR A 272 -4.09 3.41 -4.43
CA THR A 272 -5.05 4.43 -4.88
C THR A 272 -5.04 5.70 -4.02
N ALA A 273 -4.35 5.71 -2.87
CA ALA A 273 -4.31 6.90 -2.05
C ALA A 273 -3.53 7.99 -2.79
N PRO A 274 -4.05 9.23 -2.88
CA PRO A 274 -3.32 10.34 -3.47
C PRO A 274 -1.97 10.55 -2.77
N VAL A 275 -0.91 10.54 -3.58
CA VAL A 275 0.47 10.84 -3.15
C VAL A 275 0.98 11.99 -4.02
N SER A 276 1.64 12.97 -3.41
CA SER A 276 2.19 14.15 -4.07
C SER A 276 3.55 14.48 -3.48
N PRO A 277 4.36 15.34 -4.13
CA PRO A 277 5.64 15.78 -3.58
C PRO A 277 5.51 16.25 -2.12
N GLY A 278 6.34 15.66 -1.25
CA GLY A 278 6.32 15.87 0.21
C GLY A 278 5.74 14.70 1.01
N ASN A 279 4.96 13.79 0.41
CA ASN A 279 4.59 12.51 1.02
C ASN A 279 5.71 11.47 0.93
N SER A 280 6.66 11.62 0.00
CA SER A 280 7.80 10.73 -0.16
C SER A 280 8.55 10.56 1.17
N GLY A 281 8.77 9.31 1.58
CA GLY A 281 9.38 8.88 2.82
C GLY A 281 8.38 8.68 3.97
N GLY A 282 7.11 9.06 3.80
CA GLY A 282 6.05 8.87 4.79
C GLY A 282 5.57 7.42 4.86
N PRO A 283 5.01 7.00 6.02
CA PRO A 283 4.52 5.63 6.18
C PRO A 283 3.23 5.37 5.41
N LEU A 284 3.17 4.20 4.75
CA LEU A 284 1.94 3.55 4.31
C LEU A 284 1.48 2.60 5.44
N LEU A 285 0.35 2.92 6.06
CA LEU A 285 -0.22 2.20 7.19
C LEU A 285 -1.38 1.30 6.75
N ASN A 286 -1.47 0.11 7.36
CA ASN A 286 -2.67 -0.73 7.28
C ASN A 286 -3.71 -0.31 8.34
N MET A 287 -4.88 -0.98 8.34
CA MET A 287 -5.96 -0.71 9.31
C MET A 287 -5.68 -1.15 10.75
N ARG A 288 -4.48 -1.67 11.04
CA ARG A 288 -3.96 -1.92 12.40
C ARG A 288 -2.98 -0.84 12.86
N GLY A 289 -2.69 0.16 12.00
CA GLY A 289 -1.70 1.20 12.27
C GLY A 289 -0.24 0.73 12.14
N GLU A 290 0.01 -0.36 11.42
CA GLU A 290 1.36 -0.86 11.17
C GLU A 290 1.85 -0.38 9.79
N VAL A 291 3.12 0.01 9.69
CA VAL A 291 3.77 0.36 8.43
C VAL A 291 3.96 -0.88 7.58
N ILE A 292 3.32 -0.91 6.42
CA ILE A 292 3.45 -1.96 5.40
C ILE A 292 4.27 -1.49 4.19
N GLY A 293 4.58 -0.20 4.09
CA GLY A 293 5.46 0.35 3.07
C GLY A 293 5.82 1.83 3.30
N VAL A 294 6.63 2.38 2.40
CA VAL A 294 7.12 3.77 2.44
C VAL A 294 6.70 4.44 1.14
N ALA A 295 5.95 5.53 1.20
CA ALA A 295 5.54 6.27 0.01
C ALA A 295 6.78 6.79 -0.73
N THR A 296 6.90 6.56 -2.04
CA THR A 296 8.13 6.86 -2.78
C THR A 296 7.90 7.75 -3.98
N PHE A 297 7.11 7.30 -4.96
CA PHE A 297 6.93 8.03 -6.22
C PHE A 297 5.52 7.86 -6.81
N GLN A 298 5.16 8.79 -7.69
CA GLN A 298 3.98 8.74 -8.54
C GLN A 298 4.41 8.60 -10.00
N TYR A 299 3.68 7.80 -10.78
CA TYR A 299 3.86 7.75 -12.22
C TYR A 299 3.04 8.85 -12.91
N SER A 300 3.71 9.89 -13.39
CA SER A 300 3.09 11.15 -13.86
C SER A 300 2.27 11.02 -15.16
N SER A 301 2.48 9.97 -15.96
CA SER A 301 1.75 9.75 -17.22
C SER A 301 0.43 8.96 -17.05
N GLY A 302 0.00 8.72 -15.81
CA GLY A 302 -1.29 8.07 -15.52
C GLY A 302 -1.91 8.61 -14.24
N GLN A 303 -3.24 8.48 -14.15
CA GLN A 303 -3.98 8.89 -12.96
C GLN A 303 -3.94 7.78 -11.92
N ASN A 304 -3.77 8.16 -10.65
CA ASN A 304 -3.82 7.26 -9.51
C ASN A 304 -2.80 6.09 -9.55
N LEU A 305 -1.60 6.37 -10.06
CA LEU A 305 -0.48 5.45 -10.10
C LEU A 305 0.57 5.87 -9.07
N ASN A 306 0.32 5.53 -7.81
CA ASN A 306 1.17 5.86 -6.68
C ASN A 306 1.85 4.60 -6.16
N PHE A 307 3.12 4.71 -5.76
CA PHE A 307 3.95 3.56 -5.40
C PHE A 307 4.65 3.78 -4.06
N CYS A 308 4.66 2.70 -3.29
CA CYS A 308 5.40 2.59 -2.04
C CYS A 308 6.40 1.44 -2.14
N VAL A 309 7.58 1.59 -1.53
CA VAL A 309 8.50 0.48 -1.33
C VAL A 309 7.98 -0.37 -0.16
N ALA A 310 7.90 -1.69 -0.34
CA ALA A 310 7.36 -2.58 0.68
C ALA A 310 8.22 -2.63 1.95
N ALA A 311 7.57 -2.74 3.12
CA ALA A 311 8.24 -2.81 4.41
C ALA A 311 9.11 -4.07 4.59
N SER A 312 8.91 -5.10 3.75
CA SER A 312 9.80 -6.26 3.67
C SER A 312 11.26 -5.84 3.52
N ARG A 313 11.53 -4.76 2.77
CA ARG A 313 12.87 -4.23 2.54
C ARG A 313 13.48 -3.53 3.76
N ILE A 314 12.65 -2.98 4.65
CA ILE A 314 13.09 -2.27 5.86
C ILE A 314 13.75 -3.22 6.86
N THR A 315 13.23 -4.45 6.99
CA THR A 315 13.79 -5.44 7.93
C THR A 315 15.25 -5.78 7.64
N GLY A 316 15.64 -5.82 6.36
CA GLY A 316 17.04 -6.02 5.96
C GLY A 316 17.95 -4.87 6.42
N LEU A 317 17.46 -3.63 6.38
CA LEU A 317 18.17 -2.44 6.85
C LEU A 317 18.31 -2.41 8.37
N GLN A 318 17.28 -2.84 9.11
CA GLN A 318 17.32 -2.89 10.57
C GLN A 318 18.25 -3.96 11.12
N GLN A 319 18.44 -5.10 10.43
CA GLN A 319 19.40 -6.13 10.85
C GLN A 319 20.85 -5.61 10.92
N GLY A 320 21.21 -4.60 10.11
CA GLY A 320 22.49 -3.91 10.19
C GLY A 320 22.67 -3.03 11.45
N LEU A 321 21.56 -2.65 12.12
CA LEU A 321 21.60 -1.87 13.37
C LEU A 321 21.98 -2.75 14.55
N THR A 322 21.53 -4.01 14.56
CA THR A 322 21.86 -4.97 15.62
C THR A 322 23.31 -5.45 15.55
N SER A 323 23.86 -5.66 14.35
CA SER A 323 25.24 -6.16 14.16
C SER A 323 26.34 -5.14 14.45
N SER A 324 26.03 -3.83 14.44
CA SER A 324 26.99 -2.76 14.73
C SER A 324 27.15 -2.45 16.22
N SER A 325 26.29 -3.03 17.08
CA SER A 325 26.40 -2.89 18.54
C SER A 325 27.32 -3.93 19.21
N SER A 326 27.81 -4.92 18.45
CA SER A 326 28.53 -6.09 18.98
C SER A 326 29.90 -6.34 18.34
N GLN A 327 30.58 -5.32 17.81
CA GLN A 327 31.95 -5.48 17.31
C GLN A 327 32.91 -4.44 17.88
N ALA A 328 33.31 -4.68 19.12
CA ALA A 328 34.68 -4.45 19.56
C ALA A 328 35.31 -5.81 19.89
N SER A 329 36.59 -5.96 19.52
CA SER A 329 37.42 -7.18 19.56
C SER A 329 37.24 -8.13 18.36
N GLY A 330 38.35 -8.29 17.64
CA GLY A 330 38.39 -8.92 16.34
C GLY A 330 38.55 -10.44 16.42
N ASP A 331 38.04 -11.07 15.38
CA ASP A 331 38.58 -12.28 14.78
C ASP A 331 38.02 -12.33 13.36
N GLN A 332 38.89 -12.33 12.34
CA GLN A 332 38.47 -12.45 10.94
C GLN A 332 37.96 -13.88 10.73
N ARG A 333 36.67 -14.09 10.95
CA ARG A 333 35.96 -15.25 10.41
C ARG A 333 35.30 -14.85 9.11
N ILE A 334 35.67 -15.57 8.05
CA ILE A 334 34.97 -15.60 6.77
C ILE A 334 33.47 -15.76 7.08
N MET A 335 32.66 -14.75 6.76
CA MET A 335 31.23 -14.78 7.04
C MET A 335 30.50 -15.61 5.98
N PRO A 336 29.82 -16.71 6.35
CA PRO A 336 28.82 -17.29 5.46
C PRO A 336 27.55 -16.42 5.54
N GLN A 337 27.14 -15.87 4.40
CA GLN A 337 25.82 -15.28 4.25
C GLN A 337 24.77 -16.39 4.17
N SER A 338 24.15 -16.81 5.26
CA SER A 338 22.91 -17.58 5.18
C SER A 338 22.08 -17.56 6.47
N ASN A 339 20.77 -17.67 6.30
CA ASN A 339 19.75 -17.79 7.34
C ASN A 339 20.14 -18.86 8.38
N GLU A 340 20.26 -18.46 9.66
CA GLU A 340 20.55 -19.39 10.74
C GLU A 340 19.37 -20.37 10.92
N VAL A 341 19.54 -21.60 10.44
CA VAL A 341 18.67 -22.73 10.73
C VAL A 341 19.36 -23.52 11.84
N TYR A 342 18.68 -23.70 12.97
CA TYR A 342 19.17 -24.56 14.05
C TYR A 342 18.45 -25.90 14.02
N CYS A 343 19.06 -26.93 14.60
CA CYS A 343 18.41 -28.21 14.81
C CYS A 343 18.30 -28.54 16.29
N TYR A 344 17.30 -29.33 16.63
CA TYR A 344 17.16 -29.93 17.96
C TYR A 344 16.76 -31.40 17.83
N ILE A 345 17.01 -32.17 18.88
CA ILE A 345 16.63 -33.57 18.98
C ILE A 345 15.53 -33.66 20.02
N ASP A 346 14.37 -34.21 19.65
CA ASP A 346 13.28 -34.41 20.60
C ASP A 346 13.51 -35.63 21.51
N SER A 347 12.58 -35.87 22.45
CA SER A 347 12.65 -37.00 23.39
C SER A 347 12.63 -38.38 22.72
N ASN A 348 12.23 -38.46 21.44
CA ASN A 348 12.19 -39.69 20.65
C ASN A 348 13.46 -39.88 19.80
N GLY A 349 14.45 -38.99 19.93
CA GLY A 349 15.69 -39.02 19.14
C GLY A 349 15.54 -38.40 17.75
N GLN A 350 14.46 -37.66 17.48
CA GLN A 350 14.16 -37.11 16.17
C GLN A 350 14.81 -35.75 15.96
N VAL A 351 15.58 -35.61 14.88
CA VAL A 351 16.23 -34.35 14.52
C VAL A 351 15.25 -33.46 13.74
N SER A 352 14.91 -32.31 14.31
CA SER A 352 14.11 -31.28 13.64
C SER A 352 14.95 -30.07 13.27
N PHE A 353 14.60 -29.40 12.17
CA PHE A 353 15.25 -28.17 11.68
C PHE A 353 14.28 -27.01 11.79
N VAL A 354 14.71 -25.89 12.36
CA VAL A 354 13.87 -24.71 12.60
C VAL A 354 14.61 -23.45 12.14
N ASN A 355 13.86 -22.55 11.51
CA ASN A 355 14.36 -21.21 11.21
C ASN A 355 14.51 -20.45 12.52
N TRP A 356 15.74 -20.06 12.87
CA TRP A 356 16.01 -19.34 14.12
C TRP A 356 15.21 -18.04 14.25
N LYS A 357 15.03 -17.30 13.14
CA LYS A 357 14.40 -15.98 13.15
C LYS A 357 12.87 -16.06 13.20
N THR A 358 12.28 -17.03 12.52
CA THR A 358 10.81 -17.12 12.37
C THR A 358 10.18 -18.18 13.26
N GLY A 359 10.98 -19.09 13.84
CA GLY A 359 10.47 -20.25 14.56
C GLY A 359 9.79 -21.29 13.64
N THR A 360 9.84 -21.10 12.32
CA THR A 360 9.23 -22.02 11.36
C THR A 360 9.93 -23.37 11.40
N LEU A 361 9.16 -24.45 11.56
CA LEU A 361 9.65 -25.81 11.39
C LEU A 361 9.94 -26.07 9.90
N ILE A 362 11.20 -26.29 9.56
CA ILE A 362 11.72 -26.54 8.20
C ILE A 362 11.93 -28.04 7.95
N SER A 363 11.79 -28.88 8.97
CA SER A 363 11.70 -30.33 8.83
C SER A 363 10.25 -30.79 8.99
N ARG A 364 9.95 -32.02 8.62
CA ARG A 364 8.76 -32.65 9.18
C ARG A 364 8.95 -32.92 10.69
N PRO A 365 7.87 -33.16 11.44
CA PRO A 365 7.95 -33.74 12.78
C PRO A 365 8.75 -35.05 12.79
N ASP A 366 8.72 -35.80 11.67
CA ASP A 366 9.50 -37.03 11.49
C ASP A 366 11.00 -36.81 11.12
N GLY A 367 11.46 -35.56 11.08
CA GLY A 367 12.84 -35.18 10.76
C GLY A 367 13.25 -35.36 9.30
N SER A 368 12.37 -35.85 8.42
CA SER A 368 12.69 -36.04 7.00
C SER A 368 12.67 -34.71 6.22
N LEU A 369 13.50 -34.65 5.16
CA LEU A 369 13.57 -33.56 4.18
C LEU A 369 12.95 -33.95 2.83
N ASP A 370 11.90 -34.78 2.86
CA ASP A 370 11.14 -35.17 1.67
C ASP A 370 10.17 -34.05 1.26
N VAL A 371 10.34 -33.52 0.05
CA VAL A 371 9.57 -32.39 -0.48
C VAL A 371 8.07 -32.69 -0.49
N LYS A 372 7.66 -33.86 -1.00
CA LYS A 372 6.24 -34.21 -1.17
C LYS A 372 5.56 -34.39 0.16
N LYS A 373 6.23 -35.06 1.10
CA LYS A 373 5.71 -35.24 2.45
C LYS A 373 5.64 -33.90 3.19
N TYR A 374 6.62 -33.02 3.04
CA TYR A 374 6.60 -31.70 3.68
C TYR A 374 5.46 -30.84 3.12
N GLU A 375 5.27 -30.83 1.80
CA GLU A 375 4.15 -30.15 1.13
C GLU A 375 2.79 -30.61 1.69
N GLN A 376 2.58 -31.92 1.85
CA GLN A 376 1.34 -32.44 2.43
C GLN A 376 1.12 -31.93 3.86
N TRP A 377 2.17 -31.93 4.70
CA TRP A 377 2.08 -31.41 6.06
C TRP A 377 1.75 -29.91 6.06
N VAL A 378 2.37 -29.12 5.19
CA VAL A 378 2.06 -27.69 5.03
C VAL A 378 0.59 -27.49 4.67
N LEU A 379 0.06 -28.27 3.72
CA LEU A 379 -1.35 -28.21 3.33
C LEU A 379 -2.28 -28.53 4.52
N GLU A 380 -1.93 -29.49 5.37
CA GLU A 380 -2.68 -29.77 6.61
C GLU A 380 -2.65 -28.58 7.59
N GLN A 381 -1.48 -27.95 7.79
CA GLN A 381 -1.33 -26.82 8.71
C GLN A 381 -2.12 -25.57 8.30
N ILE A 382 -2.30 -25.35 6.99
CA ILE A 382 -3.01 -24.17 6.47
C ILE A 382 -4.51 -24.42 6.26
N GLY A 383 -5.02 -25.61 6.63
CA GLY A 383 -6.45 -25.95 6.51
C GLY A 383 -6.86 -26.50 5.14
N GLY A 384 -5.92 -27.03 4.35
CA GLY A 384 -6.16 -27.68 3.07
C GLY A 384 -5.56 -26.94 1.87
N ASN A 385 -5.85 -27.44 0.66
CA ASN A 385 -5.35 -26.82 -0.57
C ASN A 385 -6.04 -25.45 -0.80
N PRO A 386 -5.29 -24.33 -0.90
CA PRO A 386 -5.85 -23.02 -1.15
C PRO A 386 -6.63 -22.93 -2.48
N ASP A 387 -6.34 -23.79 -3.45
CA ASP A 387 -7.07 -23.83 -4.73
C ASP A 387 -8.48 -24.40 -4.59
N ASN A 388 -8.79 -25.08 -3.47
CA ASN A 388 -10.13 -25.57 -3.18
C ASN A 388 -11.05 -24.46 -2.64
N ILE A 389 -10.50 -23.31 -2.23
CA ILE A 389 -11.28 -22.17 -1.75
C ILE A 389 -11.83 -21.42 -2.96
N ASN A 390 -13.15 -21.44 -3.14
CA ASN A 390 -13.84 -20.74 -4.22
C ASN A 390 -14.65 -19.57 -3.64
N PRO A 391 -14.15 -18.33 -3.73
CA PRO A 391 -14.79 -17.16 -3.13
C PRO A 391 -16.20 -16.89 -3.62
N GLU A 392 -16.51 -17.19 -4.88
CA GLU A 392 -17.84 -16.99 -5.44
C GLU A 392 -18.83 -17.99 -4.84
N ARG A 393 -18.46 -19.28 -4.79
CA ARG A 393 -19.28 -20.31 -4.16
C ARG A 393 -19.47 -20.03 -2.67
N ASP A 394 -18.39 -19.75 -1.95
CA ASP A 394 -18.41 -19.48 -0.51
C ASP A 394 -19.31 -18.27 -0.19
N ALA A 395 -19.22 -17.18 -0.96
CA ALA A 395 -20.05 -16.00 -0.78
C ALA A 395 -21.53 -16.24 -1.10
N ARG A 396 -21.84 -17.06 -2.13
CA ARG A 396 -23.21 -17.45 -2.46
C ARG A 396 -23.83 -18.30 -1.34
N GLU A 397 -23.11 -19.30 -0.87
CA GLU A 397 -23.56 -20.15 0.23
C GLU A 397 -23.76 -19.36 1.51
N ASP A 398 -22.86 -18.41 1.81
CA ASP A 398 -22.98 -17.54 2.97
C ASP A 398 -24.20 -16.61 2.88
N LEU A 399 -24.43 -16.02 1.71
CA LEU A 399 -25.61 -15.21 1.45
C LEU A 399 -26.90 -16.03 1.64
N GLU A 400 -26.97 -17.25 1.11
CA GLU A 400 -28.18 -18.08 1.26
C GLU A 400 -28.42 -18.48 2.71
N ARG A 401 -27.37 -18.81 3.48
CA ARG A 401 -27.49 -19.11 4.92
C ARG A 401 -28.01 -17.91 5.72
N ASN A 402 -27.63 -16.69 5.33
CA ASN A 402 -27.97 -15.47 6.05
C ASN A 402 -29.17 -14.72 5.47
N ARG A 403 -29.79 -15.22 4.40
CA ARG A 403 -30.79 -14.48 3.61
C ARG A 403 -32.00 -14.03 4.41
N GLU A 404 -32.54 -14.91 5.24
CA GLU A 404 -33.68 -14.60 6.12
C GLU A 404 -33.32 -13.53 7.16
N ASN A 405 -32.16 -13.65 7.80
CA ASN A 405 -31.69 -12.69 8.79
C ASN A 405 -31.45 -11.31 8.17
N LEU A 406 -30.86 -11.28 6.97
CA LEU A 406 -30.65 -10.05 6.22
C LEU A 406 -31.97 -9.41 5.83
N PHE A 407 -32.96 -10.19 5.40
CA PHE A 407 -34.31 -9.69 5.13
C PHE A 407 -34.96 -9.07 6.37
N LYS A 408 -34.94 -9.79 7.51
CA LYS A 408 -35.50 -9.29 8.78
C LYS A 408 -34.78 -8.05 9.29
N SER A 409 -33.49 -7.88 8.97
CA SER A 409 -32.74 -6.66 9.28
C SER A 409 -33.24 -5.43 8.51
N VAL A 410 -33.86 -5.64 7.34
CA VAL A 410 -34.46 -4.59 6.52
C VAL A 410 -35.90 -4.34 6.94
N PHE A 411 -36.65 -5.43 7.11
CA PHE A 411 -38.10 -5.42 7.32
C PHE A 411 -38.44 -6.23 8.58
N PRO A 412 -38.27 -5.67 9.79
CA PRO A 412 -38.47 -6.42 11.04
C PRO A 412 -39.90 -6.93 11.24
N HIS A 413 -40.88 -6.29 10.60
CA HIS A 413 -42.30 -6.60 10.74
C HIS A 413 -42.88 -7.44 9.59
N ARG A 414 -42.07 -7.80 8.58
CA ARG A 414 -42.49 -8.62 7.44
C ARG A 414 -42.01 -10.05 7.57
N SER A 415 -42.72 -10.97 6.90
CA SER A 415 -42.30 -12.37 6.82
C SER A 415 -41.31 -12.56 5.68
N PHE A 416 -40.32 -13.42 5.87
CA PHE A 416 -39.37 -13.74 4.81
C PHE A 416 -40.10 -14.42 3.64
N GLY A 417 -39.94 -13.87 2.43
CA GLY A 417 -40.62 -14.35 1.23
C GLY A 417 -41.90 -13.59 0.85
N ASP A 418 -42.28 -12.56 1.61
CA ASP A 418 -43.35 -11.63 1.23
C ASP A 418 -43.09 -11.04 -0.17
N SER A 419 -44.07 -11.19 -1.07
CA SER A 419 -43.94 -10.85 -2.50
C SER A 419 -44.46 -9.46 -2.86
N ASP A 420 -45.12 -8.79 -1.92
CA ASP A 420 -45.78 -7.49 -2.04
C ASP A 420 -44.82 -6.29 -1.86
N LEU A 421 -43.51 -6.52 -1.97
CA LEU A 421 -42.52 -5.46 -1.91
C LEU A 421 -42.67 -4.48 -3.08
N THR A 422 -42.69 -3.18 -2.76
CA THR A 422 -42.60 -2.10 -3.75
C THR A 422 -41.26 -2.16 -4.50
N PRO A 423 -41.14 -1.53 -5.69
CA PRO A 423 -39.88 -1.49 -6.42
C PRO A 423 -38.71 -0.92 -5.60
N ALA A 424 -38.96 0.12 -4.78
CA ALA A 424 -37.93 0.73 -3.93
C ALA A 424 -37.49 -0.21 -2.79
N GLU A 425 -38.41 -0.94 -2.17
CA GLU A 425 -38.09 -1.94 -1.15
C GLU A 425 -37.28 -3.11 -1.74
N LYS A 426 -37.62 -3.56 -2.95
CA LYS A 426 -36.84 -4.58 -3.69
C LYS A 426 -35.42 -4.11 -3.95
N GLU A 427 -35.24 -2.89 -4.45
CA GLU A 427 -33.91 -2.31 -4.72
C GLU A 427 -33.08 -2.15 -3.44
N TRP A 428 -33.71 -1.78 -2.32
CA TRP A 428 -33.02 -1.68 -1.03
C TRP A 428 -32.57 -3.06 -0.53
N LEU A 429 -33.45 -4.06 -0.60
CA LEU A 429 -33.16 -5.42 -0.21
C LEU A 429 -32.04 -6.04 -1.07
N GLU A 430 -32.08 -5.84 -2.39
CA GLU A 430 -31.02 -6.25 -3.31
C GLU A 430 -29.68 -5.61 -2.94
N ARG A 431 -29.65 -4.30 -2.62
CA ARG A 431 -28.43 -3.64 -2.12
C ARG A 431 -27.94 -4.19 -0.79
N ARG A 432 -28.83 -4.65 0.09
CA ARG A 432 -28.44 -5.28 1.36
C ARG A 432 -27.79 -6.65 1.11
N TYR A 433 -28.40 -7.49 0.28
CA TYR A 433 -27.84 -8.79 -0.12
C TYR A 433 -26.53 -8.64 -0.87
N TYR A 434 -26.44 -7.69 -1.81
CA TYR A 434 -25.21 -7.44 -2.56
C TYR A 434 -24.06 -7.01 -1.65
N ARG A 435 -24.30 -6.11 -0.68
CA ARG A 435 -23.27 -5.72 0.30
C ARG A 435 -22.76 -6.91 1.11
N HIS A 436 -23.67 -7.73 1.63
CA HIS A 436 -23.28 -8.92 2.40
C HIS A 436 -22.51 -9.94 1.54
N TYR A 437 -22.95 -10.16 0.30
CA TYR A 437 -22.25 -10.99 -0.66
C TYR A 437 -20.81 -10.50 -0.91
N VAL A 438 -20.62 -9.20 -1.13
CA VAL A 438 -19.30 -8.60 -1.32
C VAL A 438 -18.42 -8.75 -0.07
N GLU A 439 -18.97 -8.57 1.11
CA GLU A 439 -18.27 -8.79 2.39
C GLU A 439 -17.80 -10.25 2.52
N ALA A 440 -18.70 -11.22 2.33
CA ALA A 440 -18.37 -12.64 2.39
C ALA A 440 -17.36 -13.07 1.31
N TYR A 441 -17.50 -12.53 0.09
CA TYR A 441 -16.55 -12.74 -1.00
C TYR A 441 -15.15 -12.25 -0.63
N ASN A 442 -15.04 -11.02 -0.11
CA ASN A 442 -13.77 -10.43 0.29
C ASN A 442 -13.14 -11.21 1.45
N GLN A 443 -13.92 -11.69 2.42
CA GLN A 443 -13.43 -12.56 3.48
C GLN A 443 -12.92 -13.89 2.94
N SER A 444 -13.62 -14.49 1.97
CA SER A 444 -13.17 -15.74 1.34
C SER A 444 -11.89 -15.56 0.51
N ILE A 445 -11.76 -14.43 -0.18
CA ILE A 445 -10.51 -14.04 -0.86
C ILE A 445 -9.38 -13.88 0.15
N ALA A 446 -9.63 -13.22 1.28
CA ALA A 446 -8.63 -13.04 2.33
C ALA A 446 -8.16 -14.38 2.91
N ARG A 447 -9.09 -15.30 3.22
CA ARG A 447 -8.75 -16.67 3.67
C ARG A 447 -7.92 -17.42 2.63
N ARG A 448 -8.32 -17.39 1.35
CA ARG A 448 -7.57 -18.02 0.26
C ARG A 448 -6.16 -17.47 0.15
N ASN A 449 -6.02 -16.16 0.18
CA ASN A 449 -4.74 -15.48 0.04
C ASN A 449 -3.83 -15.72 1.24
N ASP A 450 -4.37 -15.76 2.46
CA ASP A 450 -3.62 -16.13 3.65
C ASP A 450 -3.09 -17.56 3.56
N ALA A 451 -3.91 -18.51 3.11
CA ALA A 451 -3.49 -19.89 2.89
C ALA A 451 -2.38 -20.00 1.81
N ILE A 452 -2.52 -19.30 0.68
CA ILE A 452 -1.48 -19.22 -0.37
C ILE A 452 -0.18 -18.62 0.20
N ARG A 453 -0.28 -17.56 1.01
CA ARG A 453 0.88 -16.90 1.62
C ARG A 453 1.63 -17.85 2.54
N LYS A 454 0.93 -18.49 3.48
CA LYS A 454 1.50 -19.48 4.42
C LYS A 454 2.14 -20.63 3.65
N TYR A 455 1.44 -21.17 2.65
CA TYR A 455 1.97 -22.21 1.77
C TYR A 455 3.31 -21.81 1.14
N ARG A 456 3.35 -20.64 0.47
CA ARG A 456 4.57 -20.15 -0.18
C ARG A 456 5.70 -19.90 0.79
N THR A 457 5.44 -19.29 1.94
CA THR A 457 6.47 -19.04 2.95
C THR A 457 7.10 -20.34 3.42
N LEU A 458 6.27 -21.31 3.84
CA LEU A 458 6.72 -22.59 4.36
C LEU A 458 7.49 -23.40 3.30
N MET A 459 6.97 -23.45 2.06
CA MET A 459 7.62 -24.17 0.96
C MET A 459 8.92 -23.49 0.51
N ASN A 460 8.99 -22.16 0.47
CA ASN A 460 10.21 -21.45 0.08
C ASN A 460 11.32 -21.61 1.12
N GLU A 461 11.00 -21.54 2.42
CA GLU A 461 11.97 -21.78 3.49
C GLU A 461 12.53 -23.20 3.41
N PHE A 462 11.64 -24.19 3.22
CA PHE A 462 12.02 -25.58 3.02
C PHE A 462 12.92 -25.79 1.80
N MET A 463 12.54 -25.26 0.64
CA MET A 463 13.30 -25.45 -0.60
C MET A 463 14.67 -24.77 -0.54
N ARG A 464 14.78 -23.58 0.08
CA ARG A 464 16.07 -22.92 0.30
C ARG A 464 16.98 -23.75 1.19
N PHE A 465 16.45 -24.30 2.28
CA PHE A 465 17.22 -25.15 3.18
C PHE A 465 17.64 -26.46 2.51
N SER A 466 16.72 -27.16 1.83
CA SER A 466 17.01 -28.40 1.12
C SER A 466 18.06 -28.21 0.01
N ALA A 467 18.00 -27.11 -0.74
CA ALA A 467 18.99 -26.79 -1.78
C ALA A 467 20.39 -26.51 -1.20
N SER A 468 20.49 -25.93 0.00
CA SER A 468 21.78 -25.67 0.64
C SER A 468 22.52 -26.93 1.13
N ARG A 469 21.85 -28.09 1.14
CA ARG A 469 22.39 -29.37 1.63
C ARG A 469 22.64 -30.41 0.54
N ARG A 470 22.27 -30.14 -0.71
CA ARG A 470 22.66 -30.94 -1.88
C ARG A 470 23.95 -30.37 -2.44
#